data_AF-A0A842WJX0-F1
#
_entry.id   AF-A0A842WJX0-F1
#
_cell.length_a   1.000
_cell.length_b   1.000
_cell.length_c   1.000
_cell.angle_alpha   90.00
_cell.angle_beta   90.00
_cell.angle_gamma   90.00
#
_symmetry.space_group_name_H-M   'P 1'
#
loop_
_entity.id
_entity.type
_entity.pdbx_description
1 polymer ?
#
loop_
_entity_poly.entity_id
_entity_poly.type
_entity_poly.pdbx_seq_one_letter_code
_entity_poly.pdbx_strand_id
1 'polypeptide(L)'
;MALDLTIAGTIVALSIVLSGLLIGIGRAIGSHKVEFFGREELIQAVINAALVGAYATITLTATEISREIAGDGICVEGDAIENLQCVYGGLSDNIYILLVESLHLHQTVAYYQSLVLNFSTFTIQPLAYLSSVSIILEAQVLALQQLLLISEIHVQLLAFFGPQLLTFFFPLGLIFRAFFSTRKLGGFLIALSIGLYLLYPSLIMVFPQPELNGTTAGLESMNNNTNYTITPILDLNDNYAIAGKLDNMTNTTAGADFTGDVTTSLQQLTSATSSLTIFILIAPLFSIILTLIFIKEVTDIFGGEFFYSVGML
;
A
#
# COMPACT_ATOMS: atom_id res chain seq x y z
N MET A 1 -21.96 -0.18 -1.94
CA MET A 1 -22.60 -0.22 -0.60
C MET A 1 -24.13 -0.34 -0.64
N ALA A 2 -24.89 0.55 -1.30
CA ALA A 2 -26.36 0.47 -1.29
C ALA A 2 -26.90 -0.85 -1.90
N LEU A 3 -26.29 -1.32 -2.99
CA LEU A 3 -26.64 -2.60 -3.62
C LEU A 3 -26.35 -3.79 -2.68
N ASP A 4 -25.23 -3.77 -1.97
CA ASP A 4 -24.75 -4.90 -1.17
C ASP A 4 -25.64 -5.14 0.04
N LEU A 5 -26.11 -4.07 0.69
CA LEU A 5 -27.05 -4.17 1.80
C LEU A 5 -28.40 -4.74 1.37
N THR A 6 -28.84 -4.45 0.13
CA THR A 6 -30.11 -4.99 -0.39
C THR A 6 -30.01 -6.49 -0.64
N ILE A 7 -28.88 -6.98 -1.15
CA ILE A 7 -28.65 -8.41 -1.36
C ILE A 7 -28.58 -9.14 -0.01
N ALA A 8 -27.81 -8.62 0.95
CA ALA A 8 -27.74 -9.22 2.28
C ALA A 8 -29.11 -9.21 2.98
N GLY A 9 -29.86 -8.11 2.89
CA GLY A 9 -31.20 -7.97 3.45
C GLY A 9 -32.21 -8.94 2.83
N THR A 10 -32.17 -9.14 1.51
CA THR A 10 -33.05 -10.11 0.83
C THR A 10 -32.74 -11.56 1.21
N ILE A 11 -31.46 -11.93 1.33
CA ILE A 11 -31.04 -13.28 1.78
C ILE A 11 -31.54 -13.53 3.21
N VAL A 12 -31.38 -12.57 4.11
CA VAL A 12 -31.85 -12.66 5.49
C VAL A 12 -33.38 -12.78 5.53
N ALA A 13 -34.11 -11.95 4.79
CA ALA A 13 -35.56 -12.00 4.73
C ALA A 13 -36.06 -13.36 4.22
N LEU A 14 -35.42 -13.90 3.18
CA LEU A 14 -35.74 -15.21 2.61
C LEU A 14 -35.48 -16.35 3.63
N SER A 15 -34.39 -16.27 4.39
CA SER A 15 -34.08 -17.21 5.47
C SER A 15 -35.14 -17.19 6.59
N ILE A 16 -35.61 -16.01 6.98
CA ILE A 16 -36.69 -15.86 7.99
C ILE A 16 -38.00 -16.47 7.47
N VAL A 17 -38.37 -16.18 6.22
CA VAL A 17 -39.60 -16.70 5.59
C VAL A 17 -39.56 -18.23 5.48
N LEU A 18 -38.45 -18.79 4.99
CA LEU A 18 -38.27 -20.25 4.89
C LEU A 18 -38.35 -20.93 6.26
N SER A 19 -37.73 -20.35 7.28
CA SER A 19 -37.80 -20.87 8.64
C SER A 19 -39.24 -20.85 9.18
N GLY A 20 -39.99 -19.78 8.93
CA GLY A 20 -41.41 -19.68 9.29
C GLY A 20 -42.27 -20.74 8.59
N LEU A 21 -42.03 -20.99 7.30
CA LEU A 21 -42.70 -22.04 6.54
C LEU A 21 -42.39 -23.44 7.10
N LEU A 22 -41.14 -23.73 7.43
CA LEU A 22 -40.74 -25.02 8.02
C LEU A 22 -41.42 -25.27 9.37
N ILE A 23 -41.52 -24.24 10.23
CA ILE A 23 -42.27 -24.33 11.49
C ILE A 23 -43.75 -24.65 11.22
N GLY A 24 -44.36 -23.95 10.26
CA GLY A 24 -45.76 -24.17 9.87
C GLY A 24 -46.01 -25.59 9.35
N ILE A 25 -45.16 -26.08 8.45
CA ILE A 25 -45.23 -27.44 7.90
C ILE A 25 -45.01 -28.49 8.99
N GLY A 26 -44.01 -28.28 9.86
CA GLY A 26 -43.73 -29.18 10.98
C GLY A 26 -44.93 -29.36 11.90
N ARG A 27 -45.65 -28.28 12.20
CA ARG A 27 -46.91 -28.32 12.97
C ARG A 27 -48.05 -28.99 12.22
N ALA A 28 -48.21 -28.72 10.93
CA ALA A 28 -49.27 -29.31 10.12
C ALA A 28 -49.14 -30.84 10.00
N ILE A 29 -47.91 -31.35 9.93
CA ILE A 29 -47.62 -32.79 9.83
C ILE A 29 -47.55 -33.46 11.22
N GLY A 30 -47.46 -32.68 12.31
CA GLY A 30 -47.24 -33.22 13.66
C GLY A 30 -45.82 -33.77 13.87
N SER A 31 -44.84 -33.34 13.06
CA SER A 31 -43.45 -33.77 13.17
C SER A 31 -42.64 -32.79 14.02
N HIS A 32 -42.39 -33.16 15.28
CA HIS A 32 -41.58 -32.35 16.20
C HIS A 32 -40.16 -32.08 15.69
N LYS A 33 -39.58 -33.00 14.91
CA LYS A 33 -38.23 -32.83 14.35
C LYS A 33 -38.17 -31.67 13.36
N VAL A 34 -39.18 -31.54 12.49
CA VAL A 34 -39.24 -30.47 11.47
C VAL A 34 -39.54 -29.13 12.13
N GLU A 35 -40.44 -29.10 13.13
CA GLU A 35 -40.70 -27.88 13.88
C GLU A 35 -39.46 -27.39 14.63
N PHE A 36 -38.74 -28.30 15.31
CA PHE A 36 -37.51 -27.96 16.03
C PHE A 36 -36.43 -27.42 15.09
N PHE A 37 -36.21 -28.09 13.95
CA PHE A 37 -35.29 -27.60 12.92
C PHE A 37 -35.66 -26.20 12.42
N GLY A 38 -36.94 -25.95 12.13
CA GLY A 38 -37.40 -24.61 11.71
C GLY A 38 -37.19 -23.52 12.77
N ARG A 39 -37.30 -23.86 14.06
CA ARG A 39 -37.00 -22.92 15.16
C ARG A 39 -35.51 -22.60 15.27
N GLU A 40 -34.64 -23.61 15.12
CA GLU A 40 -33.19 -23.41 15.11
C GLU A 40 -32.76 -22.51 13.95
N GLU A 41 -33.30 -22.74 12.76
CA GLU A 41 -33.02 -21.92 11.57
C GLU A 41 -33.56 -20.48 11.73
N LEU A 42 -34.72 -20.29 12.36
CA LEU A 42 -35.26 -18.95 12.62
C LEU A 42 -34.33 -18.14 13.55
N ILE A 43 -33.82 -18.77 14.61
CA ILE A 43 -32.89 -18.09 15.54
C ILE A 43 -31.61 -17.70 14.80
N GLN A 44 -31.08 -18.57 13.94
CA GLN A 44 -29.90 -18.26 13.13
C GLN A 44 -30.16 -17.12 12.14
N ALA A 45 -31.34 -17.10 11.51
CA ALA A 45 -31.73 -16.03 10.59
C ALA A 45 -31.77 -14.67 11.30
N VAL A 46 -32.28 -14.62 12.53
CA VAL A 46 -32.28 -13.40 13.37
C VAL A 46 -30.86 -12.98 13.73
N ILE A 47 -29.98 -13.93 14.10
CA ILE A 47 -28.56 -13.64 14.35
C ILE A 47 -27.90 -13.06 13.09
N ASN A 48 -28.14 -13.67 11.93
CA ASN A 48 -27.58 -13.18 10.66
C ASN A 48 -28.10 -11.78 10.31
N ALA A 49 -29.38 -11.49 10.58
CA ALA A 49 -29.94 -10.15 10.44
C ALA A 49 -29.21 -9.13 11.32
N ALA A 50 -28.98 -9.47 12.59
CA ALA A 50 -28.25 -8.63 13.53
C ALA A 50 -26.80 -8.42 13.08
N LEU A 51 -26.13 -9.45 12.54
CA LEU A 51 -24.77 -9.33 12.01
C LEU A 51 -24.69 -8.41 10.79
N VAL A 52 -25.64 -8.50 9.86
CA VAL A 52 -25.70 -7.58 8.71
C VAL A 52 -25.91 -6.14 9.18
N GLY A 53 -26.78 -5.92 10.17
CA GLY A 53 -27.00 -4.58 10.75
C GLY A 53 -25.77 -4.02 11.50
N ALA A 54 -25.11 -4.86 12.31
CA ALA A 54 -23.87 -4.49 13.00
C ALA A 54 -22.76 -4.17 12.00
N TYR A 55 -22.62 -4.98 10.95
CA TYR A 55 -21.66 -4.76 9.88
C TYR A 55 -21.89 -3.43 9.16
N ALA A 56 -23.14 -3.13 8.77
CA ALA A 56 -23.51 -1.85 8.15
C ALA A 56 -23.15 -0.65 9.03
N THR A 57 -23.29 -0.79 10.34
CA THR A 57 -22.91 0.27 11.29
C THR A 57 -21.39 0.41 11.37
N ILE A 58 -20.68 -0.71 11.47
CA ILE A 58 -19.21 -0.76 11.53
C ILE A 58 -18.59 -0.13 10.28
N THR A 59 -19.11 -0.43 9.08
CA THR A 59 -18.57 0.15 7.85
C THR A 59 -18.75 1.66 7.81
N LEU A 60 -19.92 2.17 8.20
CA LEU A 60 -20.16 3.61 8.28
C LEU A 60 -19.20 4.29 9.27
N THR A 61 -19.02 3.71 10.46
CA THR A 61 -18.06 4.26 11.44
C THR A 61 -16.62 4.17 10.98
N ALA A 62 -16.25 3.11 10.25
CA ALA A 62 -14.89 2.95 9.75
C ALA A 62 -14.58 3.93 8.62
N THR A 63 -15.56 4.25 7.77
CA THR A 63 -15.41 5.32 6.78
C THR A 63 -15.18 6.67 7.47
N GLU A 64 -15.87 6.95 8.57
CA GLU A 64 -15.68 8.18 9.35
C GLU A 64 -14.28 8.24 10.00
N ILE A 65 -13.86 7.15 10.68
CA ILE A 65 -12.52 7.04 11.28
C ILE A 65 -11.43 7.15 10.21
N SER A 66 -11.60 6.51 9.05
CA SER A 66 -10.63 6.58 7.96
C SER A 66 -10.47 8.01 7.44
N ARG A 67 -11.56 8.79 7.37
CA ARG A 67 -11.51 10.21 6.99
C ARG A 67 -10.76 11.04 8.02
N GLU A 68 -10.97 10.78 9.31
CA GLU A 68 -10.24 11.49 10.38
C GLU A 68 -8.74 11.15 10.35
N ILE A 69 -8.38 9.89 10.15
CA ILE A 69 -6.97 9.44 10.06
C ILE A 69 -6.30 9.97 8.79
N ALA A 70 -7.01 10.03 7.67
CA ALA A 70 -6.47 10.56 6.41
C ALA A 70 -6.12 12.05 6.48
N GLY A 71 -6.70 12.79 7.43
CA GLY A 71 -6.47 14.22 7.62
C GLY A 71 -6.97 15.08 6.44
N ASP A 72 -6.53 16.35 6.40
CA ASP A 72 -6.88 17.32 5.34
C ASP A 72 -6.13 17.09 4.00
N GLY A 73 -5.73 15.85 3.74
CA GLY A 73 -4.95 15.48 2.55
C GLY A 73 -5.75 15.53 1.24
N ILE A 74 -5.10 15.18 0.13
CA ILE A 74 -5.74 15.15 -1.21
C ILE A 74 -6.74 13.99 -1.34
N CYS A 75 -6.74 13.03 -0.40
CA CYS A 75 -7.46 11.76 -0.47
C CYS A 75 -8.55 11.61 0.61
N VAL A 76 -9.51 12.55 0.69
CA VAL A 76 -10.59 12.52 1.72
C VAL A 76 -11.89 11.89 1.19
N GLU A 77 -12.05 11.83 -0.12
CA GLU A 77 -13.26 11.29 -0.73
C GLU A 77 -13.15 9.79 -0.94
N GLY A 78 -13.90 9.03 -0.14
CA GLY A 78 -14.10 7.61 -0.39
C GLY A 78 -14.26 6.76 0.86
N ASP A 79 -14.21 5.45 0.65
CA ASP A 79 -13.99 4.45 1.69
C ASP A 79 -12.49 4.30 2.04
N ALA A 80 -12.18 3.49 3.05
CA ALA A 80 -10.81 3.30 3.50
C ALA A 80 -9.89 2.71 2.41
N ILE A 81 -10.44 1.96 1.46
CA ILE A 81 -9.68 1.36 0.37
C ILE A 81 -9.41 2.38 -0.72
N GLU A 82 -10.42 3.16 -1.11
CA GLU A 82 -10.29 4.26 -2.08
C GLU A 82 -9.27 5.29 -1.57
N ASN A 83 -9.34 5.65 -0.29
CA ASN A 83 -8.37 6.54 0.35
C ASN A 83 -6.96 5.94 0.29
N LEU A 84 -6.80 4.64 0.60
CA LEU A 84 -5.49 3.99 0.54
C LEU A 84 -4.95 3.88 -0.89
N GLN A 85 -5.81 3.59 -1.87
CA GLN A 85 -5.46 3.58 -3.29
C GLN A 85 -4.98 4.95 -3.74
N CYS A 86 -5.68 6.02 -3.33
CA CYS A 86 -5.28 7.40 -3.62
C CYS A 86 -3.91 7.73 -3.01
N VAL A 87 -3.65 7.31 -1.76
CA VAL A 87 -2.34 7.47 -1.11
C VAL A 87 -1.24 6.74 -1.87
N TYR A 88 -1.43 5.47 -2.24
CA TYR A 88 -0.44 4.74 -3.03
C TYR A 88 -0.26 5.30 -4.45
N GLY A 89 -1.32 5.80 -5.07
CA GLY A 89 -1.26 6.46 -6.38
C GLY A 89 -0.40 7.72 -6.33
N GLY A 90 -0.69 8.63 -5.39
CA GLY A 90 0.12 9.83 -5.19
C GLY A 90 1.56 9.50 -4.76
N LEU A 91 1.75 8.43 -3.99
CA LEU A 91 3.09 7.95 -3.65
C LEU A 91 3.85 7.43 -4.87
N SER A 92 3.18 6.70 -5.77
CA SER A 92 3.76 6.21 -7.04
C SER A 92 4.24 7.36 -7.90
N ASP A 93 3.41 8.40 -8.07
CA ASP A 93 3.78 9.61 -8.81
C ASP A 93 5.02 10.29 -8.21
N ASN A 94 5.06 10.43 -6.89
CA ASN A 94 6.22 11.04 -6.20
C ASN A 94 7.49 10.19 -6.31
N ILE A 95 7.38 8.86 -6.23
CA ILE A 95 8.52 7.94 -6.45
C ILE A 95 9.02 8.07 -7.88
N TYR A 96 8.11 8.16 -8.86
CA TYR A 96 8.48 8.30 -10.27
C TYR A 96 9.25 9.61 -10.51
N ILE A 97 8.77 10.74 -9.98
CA ILE A 97 9.49 12.03 -10.06
C ILE A 97 10.88 11.89 -9.40
N LEU A 98 10.94 11.33 -8.20
CA LEU A 98 12.20 11.12 -7.48
C LEU A 98 13.17 10.22 -8.26
N LEU A 99 12.67 9.18 -8.93
CA LEU A 99 13.44 8.27 -9.77
C LEU A 99 14.04 9.00 -10.99
N VAL A 100 13.25 9.84 -11.67
CA VAL A 100 13.72 10.63 -12.82
C VAL A 100 14.82 11.60 -12.40
N GLU A 101 14.61 12.33 -11.30
CA GLU A 101 15.61 13.28 -10.78
C GLU A 101 16.89 12.56 -10.30
N SER A 102 16.75 11.41 -9.66
CA SER A 102 17.90 10.58 -9.24
C SER A 102 18.67 10.02 -10.43
N LEU A 103 17.99 9.67 -11.52
CA LEU A 103 18.63 9.19 -12.76
C LEU A 103 19.44 10.32 -13.42
N HIS A 104 18.90 11.54 -13.48
CA HIS A 104 19.61 12.69 -14.02
C HIS A 104 20.85 13.05 -13.19
N LEU A 105 20.73 12.99 -11.86
CA LEU A 105 21.87 13.14 -10.95
C LEU A 105 22.93 12.06 -11.21
N HIS A 106 22.50 10.79 -11.32
CA HIS A 106 23.40 9.67 -11.60
C HIS A 106 24.15 9.86 -12.93
N GLN A 107 23.47 10.28 -13.99
CA GLN A 107 24.10 10.57 -15.29
C GLN A 107 25.11 11.71 -15.21
N THR A 108 24.79 12.77 -14.45
CA THR A 108 25.68 13.92 -14.25
C THR A 108 26.95 13.51 -13.50
N VAL A 109 26.80 12.78 -12.38
CA VAL A 109 27.93 12.23 -11.62
C VAL A 109 28.75 11.25 -12.48
N ALA A 110 28.06 10.42 -13.28
CA ALA A 110 28.71 9.45 -14.16
C ALA A 110 29.50 10.09 -15.31
N TYR A 111 29.03 11.23 -15.83
CA TYR A 111 29.79 12.04 -16.78
C TYR A 111 31.07 12.57 -16.13
N TYR A 112 30.95 13.25 -14.99
CA TYR A 112 32.08 13.89 -14.32
C TYR A 112 33.13 12.90 -13.79
N GLN A 113 32.72 11.72 -13.30
CA GLN A 113 33.68 10.69 -12.92
C GLN A 113 34.45 10.16 -14.13
N SER A 114 33.86 10.13 -15.33
CA SER A 114 34.49 9.57 -16.53
C SER A 114 35.48 10.52 -17.21
N LEU A 115 35.56 11.77 -16.75
CA LEU A 115 36.48 12.77 -17.29
C LEU A 115 37.94 12.38 -17.01
N VAL A 116 38.67 12.12 -18.09
CA VAL A 116 40.12 11.86 -18.06
C VAL A 116 40.82 12.96 -18.84
N LEU A 117 41.71 13.69 -18.16
CA LEU A 117 42.58 14.68 -18.77
C LEU A 117 43.90 14.01 -19.15
N ASN A 118 44.25 14.03 -20.43
CA ASN A 118 45.47 13.41 -20.95
C ASN A 118 46.49 14.49 -21.36
N PHE A 119 47.64 14.51 -20.69
CA PHE A 119 48.72 15.47 -20.92
C PHE A 119 49.89 14.87 -21.71
N SER A 120 49.62 13.87 -22.55
CA SER A 120 50.59 13.07 -23.33
C SER A 120 51.58 12.24 -22.49
N THR A 121 51.98 12.71 -21.32
CA THR A 121 52.97 12.08 -20.42
C THR A 121 52.34 11.47 -19.18
N PHE A 122 51.17 11.96 -18.77
CA PHE A 122 50.38 11.41 -17.67
C PHE A 122 48.89 11.69 -17.90
N THR A 123 48.04 10.94 -17.22
CA THR A 123 46.58 11.13 -17.18
C THR A 123 46.14 11.52 -15.77
N ILE A 124 45.18 12.43 -15.67
CA ILE A 124 44.56 12.82 -14.40
C ILE A 124 43.05 12.62 -14.52
N GLN A 125 42.47 12.00 -13.49
CA GLN A 125 41.02 11.88 -13.33
C GLN A 125 40.63 12.66 -12.07
N PRO A 126 40.30 13.97 -12.21
CA PRO A 126 40.17 14.88 -11.07
C PRO A 126 39.06 14.49 -10.10
N LEU A 127 38.04 13.77 -10.59
CA LEU A 127 36.85 13.40 -9.85
C LEU A 127 36.70 11.87 -9.70
N ALA A 128 37.81 11.14 -9.65
CA ALA A 128 37.80 9.66 -9.55
C ALA A 128 37.03 9.12 -8.33
N TYR A 129 36.98 9.88 -7.22
CA TYR A 129 36.24 9.49 -6.00
C TYR A 129 34.72 9.42 -6.21
N LEU A 130 34.19 10.11 -7.23
CA LEU A 130 32.77 10.03 -7.59
C LEU A 130 32.35 8.63 -8.05
N SER A 131 33.30 7.76 -8.40
CA SER A 131 33.03 6.33 -8.67
C SER A 131 32.27 5.64 -7.55
N SER A 132 32.63 5.91 -6.29
CA SER A 132 31.93 5.33 -5.15
C SER A 132 30.52 5.91 -5.00
N VAL A 133 30.35 7.20 -5.30
CA VAL A 133 29.05 7.87 -5.24
C VAL A 133 28.12 7.39 -6.35
N SER A 134 28.65 7.21 -7.58
CA SER A 134 27.93 6.68 -8.73
C SER A 134 27.36 5.29 -8.45
N ILE A 135 28.13 4.41 -7.80
CA ILE A 135 27.68 3.05 -7.41
C ILE A 135 26.53 3.13 -6.40
N ILE A 136 26.62 4.02 -5.40
CA ILE A 136 25.53 4.17 -4.41
C ILE A 136 24.28 4.74 -5.10
N LEU A 137 24.42 5.76 -5.96
CA LEU A 137 23.30 6.31 -6.72
C LEU A 137 22.64 5.27 -7.62
N GLU A 138 23.42 4.43 -8.30
CA GLU A 138 22.89 3.31 -9.10
C GLU A 138 22.05 2.35 -8.24
N ALA A 139 22.56 1.99 -7.05
CA ALA A 139 21.81 1.16 -6.11
C ALA A 139 20.52 1.82 -5.62
N GLN A 140 20.52 3.14 -5.38
CA GLN A 140 19.33 3.89 -4.98
C GLN A 140 18.29 3.97 -6.12
N VAL A 141 18.73 4.21 -7.36
CA VAL A 141 17.85 4.20 -8.54
C VAL A 141 17.18 2.83 -8.71
N LEU A 142 17.95 1.75 -8.57
CA LEU A 142 17.40 0.39 -8.61
C LEU A 142 16.39 0.13 -7.47
N ALA A 143 16.69 0.61 -6.26
CA ALA A 143 15.78 0.47 -5.12
C ALA A 143 14.47 1.24 -5.35
N LEU A 144 14.53 2.48 -5.85
CA LEU A 144 13.33 3.27 -6.19
C LEU A 144 12.49 2.58 -7.28
N GLN A 145 13.12 2.01 -8.31
CA GLN A 145 12.42 1.26 -9.36
C GLN A 145 11.68 0.04 -8.78
N GLN A 146 12.29 -0.69 -7.84
CA GLN A 146 11.64 -1.82 -7.16
C GLN A 146 10.46 -1.35 -6.29
N LEU A 147 10.64 -0.26 -5.55
CA LEU A 147 9.59 0.32 -4.70
C LEU A 147 8.40 0.80 -5.53
N LEU A 148 8.66 1.41 -6.70
CA LEU A 148 7.61 1.81 -7.64
C LEU A 148 6.78 0.61 -8.11
N LEU A 149 7.44 -0.47 -8.52
CA LEU A 149 6.77 -1.70 -8.96
C LEU A 149 5.92 -2.31 -7.83
N ILE A 150 6.44 -2.36 -6.61
CA ILE A 150 5.72 -2.89 -5.44
C ILE A 150 4.52 -2.01 -5.11
N SER A 151 4.67 -0.68 -5.17
CA SER A 151 3.57 0.28 -4.97
C SER A 151 2.43 0.04 -5.97
N GLU A 152 2.75 -0.12 -7.25
CA GLU A 152 1.77 -0.42 -8.30
C GLU A 152 1.05 -1.77 -8.08
N ILE A 153 1.78 -2.78 -7.62
CA ILE A 153 1.18 -4.08 -7.24
C ILE A 153 0.19 -3.87 -6.09
N HIS A 154 0.50 -3.04 -5.09
CA HIS A 154 -0.43 -2.73 -4.01
C HIS A 154 -1.69 -2.02 -4.49
N VAL A 155 -1.57 -1.04 -5.40
CA VAL A 155 -2.73 -0.37 -6.01
C VAL A 155 -3.63 -1.37 -6.73
N GLN A 156 -3.06 -2.24 -7.55
CA GLN A 156 -3.82 -3.27 -8.28
C GLN A 156 -4.47 -4.28 -7.34
N LEU A 157 -3.76 -4.68 -6.28
CA LEU A 157 -4.26 -5.60 -5.27
C LEU A 157 -5.46 -4.99 -4.52
N LEU A 158 -5.37 -3.72 -4.13
CA LEU A 158 -6.45 -2.98 -3.49
C LEU A 158 -7.64 -2.78 -4.43
N ALA A 159 -7.39 -2.49 -5.71
CA ALA A 159 -8.43 -2.33 -6.72
C ALA A 159 -9.18 -3.65 -6.98
N PHE A 160 -8.50 -4.77 -6.87
CA PHE A 160 -9.11 -6.10 -6.93
C PHE A 160 -9.92 -6.41 -5.66
N PHE A 161 -9.32 -6.23 -4.48
CA PHE A 161 -9.95 -6.63 -3.23
C PHE A 161 -11.12 -5.74 -2.81
N GLY A 162 -11.05 -4.43 -3.02
CA GLY A 162 -12.06 -3.50 -2.50
C GLY A 162 -13.48 -3.83 -2.92
N PRO A 163 -13.79 -3.85 -4.21
CA PRO A 163 -15.15 -4.17 -4.68
C PRO A 163 -15.54 -5.63 -4.42
N GLN A 164 -14.58 -6.56 -4.53
CA GLN A 164 -14.88 -8.00 -4.52
C GLN A 164 -15.11 -8.57 -3.11
N LEU A 165 -14.38 -8.09 -2.10
CA LEU A 165 -14.51 -8.59 -0.73
C LEU A 165 -15.92 -8.40 -0.18
N LEU A 166 -16.50 -7.21 -0.37
CA LEU A 166 -17.83 -6.94 0.16
C LEU A 166 -18.95 -7.45 -0.72
N THR A 167 -18.80 -7.31 -2.04
CA THR A 167 -19.88 -7.69 -2.96
C THR A 167 -20.01 -9.20 -3.09
N PHE A 168 -18.89 -9.92 -3.05
CA PHE A 168 -18.87 -11.37 -3.31
C PHE A 168 -18.67 -12.18 -2.03
N PHE A 169 -17.57 -11.95 -1.30
CA PHE A 169 -17.19 -12.83 -0.18
C PHE A 169 -18.12 -12.70 1.03
N PHE A 170 -18.60 -11.49 1.34
CA PHE A 170 -19.47 -11.28 2.48
C PHE A 170 -20.85 -11.95 2.32
N PRO A 171 -21.63 -11.74 1.22
CA PRO A 171 -22.89 -12.47 1.00
C PRO A 171 -22.68 -13.98 0.88
N LEU A 172 -21.59 -14.41 0.24
CA LEU A 172 -21.27 -15.84 0.15
C LEU A 172 -21.03 -16.46 1.53
N GLY A 173 -20.35 -15.73 2.43
CA GLY A 173 -20.18 -16.12 3.82
C GLY A 173 -21.50 -16.30 4.57
N LEU A 174 -22.46 -15.38 4.36
CA LEU A 174 -23.82 -15.49 4.92
C LEU A 174 -24.58 -16.71 4.38
N ILE A 175 -24.48 -16.99 3.07
CA ILE A 175 -25.11 -18.16 2.45
C ILE A 175 -24.52 -19.45 3.05
N PHE A 176 -23.20 -19.55 3.15
CA PHE A 176 -22.57 -20.72 3.78
C PHE A 176 -22.90 -20.88 5.26
N ARG A 177 -23.20 -19.78 5.96
CA ARG A 177 -23.67 -19.84 7.34
C ARG A 177 -25.04 -20.52 7.49
N ALA A 178 -25.89 -20.43 6.47
CA ALA A 178 -27.20 -21.09 6.45
C ALA A 178 -27.14 -22.62 6.31
N PHE A 179 -25.99 -23.19 5.92
CA PHE A 179 -25.82 -24.64 5.84
C PHE A 179 -24.99 -25.14 7.02
N PHE A 180 -25.50 -26.12 7.76
CA PHE A 180 -24.84 -26.68 8.95
C PHE A 180 -23.40 -27.13 8.67
N SER A 181 -23.15 -27.76 7.52
CA SER A 181 -21.83 -28.29 7.17
C SER A 181 -20.82 -27.22 6.76
N THR A 182 -21.24 -26.07 6.21
CA THR A 182 -20.35 -25.00 5.75
C THR A 182 -20.36 -23.77 6.66
N ARG A 183 -21.03 -23.85 7.82
CA ARG A 183 -21.14 -22.74 8.78
C ARG A 183 -19.77 -22.17 9.19
N LYS A 184 -18.78 -23.03 9.40
CA LYS A 184 -17.40 -22.63 9.76
C LYS A 184 -16.72 -21.85 8.64
N LEU A 185 -16.87 -22.33 7.40
CA LEU A 185 -16.37 -21.63 6.22
C LEU A 185 -17.06 -20.28 6.05
N GLY A 186 -18.38 -20.20 6.31
CA GLY A 186 -19.14 -18.96 6.30
C GLY A 186 -18.62 -17.93 7.29
N GLY A 187 -18.35 -18.34 8.54
CA GLY A 187 -17.72 -17.48 9.55
C GLY A 187 -16.35 -16.95 9.14
N PHE A 188 -15.51 -17.82 8.57
CA PHE A 188 -14.21 -17.43 8.03
C PHE A 188 -14.31 -16.41 6.88
N LEU A 189 -15.22 -16.63 5.92
CA LEU A 189 -15.41 -15.68 4.81
C LEU A 189 -15.92 -14.32 5.27
N ILE A 190 -16.80 -14.29 6.27
CA ILE A 190 -17.27 -13.03 6.88
C ILE A 190 -16.10 -12.32 7.56
N ALA A 191 -15.34 -13.03 8.40
CA ALA A 191 -14.17 -12.48 9.10
C ALA A 191 -13.11 -11.96 8.13
N LEU A 192 -12.80 -12.73 7.07
CA LEU A 192 -11.87 -12.36 6.02
C LEU A 192 -12.31 -11.11 5.27
N SER A 193 -13.60 -11.01 4.92
CA SER A 193 -14.15 -9.84 4.24
C SER A 193 -14.02 -8.60 5.10
N ILE A 194 -14.37 -8.68 6.39
CA ILE A 194 -14.27 -7.55 7.32
C ILE A 194 -12.81 -7.18 7.57
N GLY A 195 -11.95 -8.16 7.85
CA GLY A 195 -10.54 -7.94 8.16
C GLY A 195 -9.79 -7.28 7.00
N LEU A 196 -9.92 -7.82 5.79
CA LEU A 196 -9.22 -7.28 4.62
C LEU A 196 -9.84 -5.97 4.12
N TYR A 197 -11.16 -5.78 4.25
CA TYR A 197 -11.80 -4.54 3.79
C TYR A 197 -11.56 -3.36 4.74
N LEU A 198 -11.63 -3.60 6.04
CA LEU A 198 -11.64 -2.55 7.04
C LEU A 198 -10.30 -2.43 7.76
N LEU A 199 -9.84 -3.53 8.35
CA LEU A 199 -8.69 -3.50 9.24
C LEU A 199 -7.38 -3.32 8.48
N TYR A 200 -7.19 -4.05 7.37
CA TYR A 200 -5.98 -3.97 6.56
C TYR A 200 -5.64 -2.54 6.09
N PRO A 201 -6.54 -1.80 5.40
CA PRO A 201 -6.20 -0.46 4.96
C PRO A 201 -6.04 0.52 6.13
N SER A 202 -6.86 0.39 7.17
CA SER A 202 -6.78 1.25 8.35
C SER A 202 -5.44 1.10 9.08
N LEU A 203 -4.92 -0.12 9.19
CA LEU A 203 -3.62 -0.37 9.83
C LEU A 203 -2.45 0.23 9.04
N ILE A 204 -2.52 0.25 7.71
CA ILE A 204 -1.48 0.88 6.89
C ILE A 204 -1.51 2.40 7.07
N MET A 205 -2.70 3.01 7.13
CA MET A 205 -2.85 4.46 7.30
C MET A 205 -2.31 4.99 8.63
N VAL A 206 -2.14 4.14 9.64
CA VAL A 206 -1.51 4.52 10.92
C VAL A 206 -0.01 4.80 10.76
N PHE A 207 0.64 4.25 9.73
CA PHE A 207 2.05 4.53 9.48
C PHE A 207 2.23 5.93 8.89
N PRO A 208 3.25 6.68 9.33
CA PRO A 208 3.51 8.01 8.80
C PRO A 208 3.85 7.95 7.31
N GLN A 209 3.18 8.79 6.53
CA GLN A 209 3.45 8.90 5.10
C GLN A 209 4.85 9.50 4.87
N PRO A 210 5.64 8.98 3.92
CA PRO A 210 6.97 9.50 3.63
C PRO A 210 6.88 10.89 2.99
N GLU A 211 7.63 11.86 3.51
CA GLU A 211 7.73 13.20 2.94
C GLU A 211 8.81 13.22 1.83
N LEU A 212 8.39 13.37 0.58
CA LEU A 212 9.28 13.29 -0.60
C LEU A 212 9.52 14.64 -1.27
N ASN A 213 8.69 15.64 -0.98
CA ASN A 213 8.73 16.96 -1.64
C ASN A 213 10.05 17.70 -1.36
N GLY A 214 10.59 17.61 -0.14
CA GLY A 214 11.88 18.21 0.19
C GLY A 214 13.05 17.59 -0.57
N THR A 215 13.07 16.26 -0.66
CA THR A 215 14.14 15.52 -1.37
C THR A 215 14.08 15.75 -2.87
N THR A 216 12.88 15.70 -3.47
CA THR A 216 12.68 15.97 -4.91
C THR A 216 13.09 17.39 -5.27
N ALA A 217 12.68 18.39 -4.49
CA ALA A 217 13.10 19.78 -4.71
C ALA A 217 14.62 19.98 -4.55
N GLY A 218 15.26 19.26 -3.60
CA GLY A 218 16.71 19.28 -3.43
C GLY A 218 17.46 18.74 -4.65
N LEU A 219 17.01 17.59 -5.17
CA LEU A 219 17.56 16.98 -6.39
C LEU A 219 17.32 17.85 -7.62
N GLU A 220 16.11 18.38 -7.79
CA GLU A 220 15.76 19.27 -8.90
C GLU A 220 16.63 20.54 -8.88
N SER A 221 16.82 21.16 -7.71
CA SER A 221 17.70 22.33 -7.55
C SER A 221 19.14 22.02 -7.94
N MET A 222 19.62 20.81 -7.64
CA MET A 222 20.96 20.39 -8.02
C MET A 222 21.07 20.13 -9.54
N ASN A 223 20.08 19.43 -10.11
CA ASN A 223 20.01 19.10 -11.52
C ASN A 223 19.89 20.35 -12.41
N ASN A 224 19.18 21.38 -11.93
CA ASN A 224 19.00 22.66 -12.62
C ASN A 224 20.13 23.66 -12.36
N ASN A 225 21.13 23.32 -11.53
CA ASN A 225 22.25 24.21 -11.26
C ASN A 225 23.14 24.31 -12.51
N THR A 226 23.21 25.50 -13.10
CA THR A 226 24.02 25.79 -14.29
C THR A 226 25.51 25.50 -14.09
N ASN A 227 26.00 25.43 -12.85
CA ASN A 227 27.38 25.08 -12.56
C ASN A 227 27.65 23.58 -12.72
N TYR A 228 26.61 22.73 -12.69
CA TYR A 228 26.73 21.26 -12.76
C TYR A 228 26.21 20.67 -14.07
N THR A 229 25.67 21.49 -14.97
CA THR A 229 25.21 21.01 -16.28
C THR A 229 26.38 20.43 -17.09
N ILE A 230 26.14 19.26 -17.69
CA ILE A 230 27.08 18.56 -18.57
C ILE A 230 27.51 19.51 -19.70
N THR A 231 28.82 19.60 -19.92
CA THR A 231 29.38 20.46 -20.97
C THR A 231 29.15 19.80 -22.35
N PRO A 232 28.56 20.51 -23.34
CA PRO A 232 28.33 19.94 -24.66
C PRO A 232 29.65 19.57 -25.35
N ILE A 233 29.60 18.53 -26.20
CA ILE A 233 30.77 17.92 -26.85
C ILE A 233 31.62 18.95 -27.64
N LEU A 234 30.98 19.99 -28.18
CA LEU A 234 31.64 21.01 -28.99
C LEU A 234 32.68 21.83 -28.21
N ASP A 235 32.53 21.94 -26.89
CA ASP A 235 33.38 22.75 -26.00
C ASP A 235 34.54 21.93 -25.38
N LEU A 236 34.58 20.62 -25.63
CA LEU A 236 35.65 19.74 -25.13
C LEU A 236 37.02 20.04 -25.76
N ASN A 237 37.05 20.77 -26.89
CA ASN A 237 38.28 21.22 -27.53
C ASN A 237 38.84 22.52 -26.89
N ASP A 238 38.05 23.21 -26.06
CA ASP A 238 38.52 24.36 -25.30
C ASP A 238 38.95 23.94 -23.88
N ASN A 239 40.26 23.74 -23.71
CA ASN A 239 40.84 23.38 -22.42
C ASN A 239 40.53 24.41 -21.33
N TYR A 240 40.32 25.68 -21.67
CA TYR A 240 39.99 26.72 -20.69
C TYR A 240 38.53 26.64 -20.23
N ALA A 241 37.61 26.19 -21.10
CA ALA A 241 36.22 25.99 -20.74
C ALA A 241 36.05 24.86 -19.70
N ILE A 242 36.73 23.73 -19.91
CA ILE A 242 36.73 22.61 -18.96
C ILE A 242 37.38 23.05 -17.63
N ALA A 243 38.54 23.69 -17.67
CA ALA A 243 39.24 24.14 -16.47
C ALA A 243 38.41 25.16 -15.66
N GLY A 244 37.80 26.14 -16.33
CA GLY A 244 36.92 27.12 -15.69
C GLY A 244 35.66 26.49 -15.09
N LYS A 245 35.09 25.49 -15.77
CA LYS A 245 33.95 24.72 -15.23
C LYS A 245 34.34 23.94 -13.98
N LEU A 246 35.49 23.24 -13.99
CA LEU A 246 35.98 22.51 -12.83
C LEU A 246 36.28 23.45 -11.66
N ASP A 247 36.88 24.62 -11.92
CA ASP A 247 37.13 25.64 -10.90
C ASP A 247 35.83 26.16 -10.31
N ASN A 248 34.82 26.44 -11.14
CA ASN A 248 33.49 26.84 -10.65
C ASN A 248 32.80 25.75 -9.82
N MET A 249 33.05 24.46 -10.09
CA MET A 249 32.46 23.37 -9.32
C MET A 249 33.13 23.15 -7.95
N THR A 250 34.39 23.54 -7.80
CA THR A 250 35.17 23.39 -6.56
C THR A 250 35.23 24.68 -5.73
N ASN A 251 34.94 25.83 -6.33
CA ASN A 251 35.06 27.12 -5.68
C ASN A 251 33.88 27.43 -4.76
N THR A 252 34.04 27.07 -3.48
CA THR A 252 33.07 27.34 -2.41
C THR A 252 32.75 28.84 -2.23
N THR A 253 33.63 29.76 -2.66
CA THR A 253 33.35 31.20 -2.59
C THR A 253 32.31 31.69 -3.59
N ALA A 254 32.09 30.93 -4.67
CA ALA A 254 31.04 31.18 -5.66
C ALA A 254 29.70 30.52 -5.28
N GLY A 255 29.62 29.86 -4.12
CA GLY A 255 28.44 29.14 -3.66
C GLY A 255 28.20 27.81 -4.38
N ALA A 256 29.18 27.31 -5.13
CA ALA A 256 29.15 26.01 -5.77
C ALA A 256 30.11 25.06 -5.05
N ASP A 257 29.55 24.03 -4.43
CA ASP A 257 30.29 22.90 -3.86
C ASP A 257 29.64 21.62 -4.40
N PHE A 258 30.09 21.21 -5.59
CA PHE A 258 29.52 20.03 -6.23
C PHE A 258 29.59 18.80 -5.32
N THR A 259 30.68 18.62 -4.59
CA THR A 259 30.82 17.49 -3.66
C THR A 259 29.86 17.53 -2.48
N GLY A 260 29.73 18.69 -1.85
CA GLY A 260 28.81 18.89 -0.74
C GLY A 260 27.36 18.71 -1.18
N ASP A 261 27.00 19.25 -2.35
CA ASP A 261 25.65 19.16 -2.90
C ASP A 261 25.29 17.73 -3.31
N VAL A 262 26.20 17.01 -3.99
CA VAL A 262 26.00 15.58 -4.30
C VAL A 262 25.82 14.78 -3.00
N THR A 263 26.66 15.02 -1.99
CA THR A 263 26.63 14.28 -0.72
C THR A 263 25.32 14.54 0.03
N THR A 264 24.88 15.80 0.09
CA THR A 264 23.62 16.19 0.74
C THR A 264 22.42 15.58 0.01
N SER A 265 22.40 15.65 -1.32
CA SER A 265 21.35 15.03 -2.15
C SER A 265 21.31 13.52 -1.96
N LEU A 266 22.48 12.86 -1.84
CA LEU A 266 22.56 11.42 -1.57
C LEU A 266 22.03 11.05 -0.18
N GLN A 267 22.29 11.87 0.84
CA GLN A 267 21.74 11.68 2.18
C GLN A 267 20.22 11.82 2.19
N GLN A 268 19.69 12.85 1.51
CA GLN A 268 18.24 13.05 1.37
C GLN A 268 17.57 11.90 0.61
N LEU A 269 18.20 11.45 -0.48
CA LEU A 269 17.74 10.30 -1.26
C LEU A 269 17.73 9.02 -0.42
N THR A 270 18.81 8.75 0.31
CA THR A 270 18.89 7.57 1.19
C THR A 270 17.82 7.61 2.28
N SER A 271 17.58 8.78 2.88
CA SER A 271 16.51 8.97 3.86
C SER A 271 15.14 8.72 3.25
N ALA A 272 14.85 9.29 2.07
CA ALA A 272 13.59 9.09 1.35
C ALA A 272 13.37 7.61 0.99
N THR A 273 14.36 6.94 0.40
CA THR A 273 14.28 5.51 0.06
C THR A 273 14.04 4.64 1.29
N SER A 274 14.68 4.94 2.42
CA SER A 274 14.46 4.18 3.66
C SER A 274 13.05 4.36 4.21
N SER A 275 12.53 5.58 4.23
CA SER A 275 11.15 5.87 4.66
C SER A 275 10.13 5.19 3.73
N LEU A 276 10.37 5.23 2.42
CA LEU A 276 9.58 4.53 1.42
C LEU A 276 9.60 3.02 1.64
N THR A 277 10.77 2.44 1.94
CA THR A 277 10.91 1.00 2.21
C THR A 277 10.08 0.60 3.42
N ILE A 278 10.09 1.39 4.50
CA ILE A 278 9.27 1.12 5.68
C ILE A 278 7.78 1.16 5.30
N PHE A 279 7.35 2.21 4.59
CA PHE A 279 5.94 2.40 4.27
C PHE A 279 5.40 1.39 3.25
N ILE A 280 6.16 1.07 2.19
CA ILE A 280 5.69 0.20 1.10
C ILE A 280 5.91 -1.27 1.40
N LEU A 281 6.99 -1.63 2.10
CA LEU A 281 7.31 -3.04 2.35
C LEU A 281 6.91 -3.48 3.75
N ILE A 282 7.34 -2.74 4.77
CA ILE A 282 7.19 -3.18 6.17
C ILE A 282 5.76 -2.97 6.67
N ALA A 283 5.16 -1.81 6.40
CA ALA A 283 3.81 -1.52 6.88
C ALA A 283 2.74 -2.49 6.34
N PRO A 284 2.73 -2.88 5.05
CA PRO A 284 1.76 -3.85 4.54
C PRO A 284 1.99 -5.25 5.10
N LEU A 285 3.23 -5.69 5.26
CA LEU A 285 3.55 -6.99 5.86
C LEU A 285 3.04 -7.08 7.30
N PHE A 286 3.34 -6.05 8.09
CA PHE A 286 2.86 -5.95 9.48
C PHE A 286 1.33 -5.91 9.55
N SER A 287 0.71 -5.13 8.66
CA SER A 287 -0.75 -5.00 8.59
C SER A 287 -1.43 -6.31 8.19
N ILE A 288 -0.84 -7.08 7.26
CA ILE A 288 -1.34 -8.43 6.91
C ILE A 288 -1.28 -9.36 8.11
N ILE A 289 -0.17 -9.40 8.85
CA ILE A 289 -0.03 -10.29 10.01
C ILE A 289 -1.09 -9.98 11.06
N LEU A 290 -1.26 -8.70 11.42
CA LEU A 290 -2.29 -8.28 12.37
C LEU A 290 -3.71 -8.58 11.86
N THR A 291 -3.95 -8.37 10.56
CA THR A 291 -5.24 -8.68 9.95
C THR A 291 -5.53 -10.19 9.99
N LEU A 292 -4.55 -11.05 9.77
CA LEU A 292 -4.70 -12.51 9.87
C LEU A 292 -5.00 -12.96 11.31
N ILE A 293 -4.33 -12.36 12.30
CA ILE A 293 -4.63 -12.63 13.72
C ILE A 293 -6.08 -12.22 14.03
N PHE A 294 -6.49 -11.03 13.60
CA PHE A 294 -7.87 -10.57 13.76
C PHE A 294 -8.89 -11.50 13.08
N ILE A 295 -8.64 -11.89 11.83
CA ILE A 295 -9.51 -12.81 11.08
C ILE A 295 -9.69 -14.12 11.85
N LYS A 296 -8.61 -14.65 12.42
CA LYS A 296 -8.66 -15.88 13.22
C LYS A 296 -9.57 -15.71 14.43
N GLU A 297 -9.32 -14.70 15.27
CA GLU A 297 -10.11 -14.48 16.50
C GLU A 297 -11.59 -14.21 16.20
N VAL A 298 -11.87 -13.44 15.14
CA VAL A 298 -13.25 -13.16 14.71
C VAL A 298 -13.93 -14.40 14.15
N THR A 299 -13.21 -15.28 13.45
CA THR A 299 -13.75 -16.56 12.97
C THR A 299 -14.18 -17.45 14.13
N ASP A 300 -13.39 -17.50 15.21
CA ASP A 300 -13.69 -18.27 16.41
C ASP A 300 -14.96 -17.74 17.10
N ILE A 301 -15.12 -16.41 17.22
CA ILE A 301 -16.33 -15.76 17.76
C ILE A 301 -17.58 -16.14 16.94
N PHE A 302 -17.44 -16.28 15.62
CA PHE A 302 -18.56 -16.64 14.74
C PHE A 302 -18.96 -18.12 14.80
N GLY A 303 -18.40 -18.90 15.74
CA GLY A 303 -18.68 -20.33 15.93
C GLY A 303 -17.85 -21.21 14.98
N GLY A 304 -16.78 -20.67 14.42
CA GLY A 304 -15.81 -21.39 13.63
C GLY A 304 -14.73 -21.96 14.52
N GLU A 305 -15.02 -22.88 15.43
CA GLU A 305 -13.93 -23.67 16.06
C GLU A 305 -13.23 -24.46 14.95
N PHE A 306 -12.13 -23.91 14.42
CA PHE A 306 -11.24 -24.64 13.54
C PHE A 306 -10.63 -25.76 14.37
N PHE A 307 -10.73 -27.00 13.90
CA PHE A 307 -10.22 -28.19 14.58
C PHE A 307 -8.70 -28.05 14.85
N TYR A 308 -8.31 -27.43 15.96
CA TYR A 308 -7.14 -27.82 16.74
C TYR A 308 -7.56 -28.89 17.76
N SER A 309 -8.30 -29.89 17.25
CA SER A 309 -8.42 -31.23 17.83
C SER A 309 -7.86 -32.23 16.80
N VAL A 310 -6.80 -31.84 16.11
CA VAL A 310 -5.83 -32.81 15.60
C VAL A 310 -4.94 -33.10 16.79
N GLY A 311 -5.11 -34.29 17.36
CA GLY A 311 -4.50 -34.69 18.61
C GLY A 311 -3.03 -34.34 18.68
N MET A 312 -2.66 -33.62 19.75
CA MET A 312 -1.50 -34.05 20.53
C MET A 312 -1.86 -35.42 21.12
N LEU A 313 -1.63 -36.47 20.32
CA LEU A 313 -1.28 -37.80 20.80
C LEU A 313 0.25 -37.82 20.98
#